data_AF-C3NEY4-F1
#
_entry.id   AF-C3NEY4-F1
#
_cell.length_a   1.000
_cell.length_b   1.000
_cell.length_c   1.000
_cell.angle_alpha   90.00
_cell.angle_beta   90.00
_cell.angle_gamma   90.00
#
_symmetry.space_group_name_H-M   'P 1'
#
loop_
_entity.id
_entity.type
_entity.pdbx_description
1 polymer ?
#
loop_
_entity_poly.entity_id
_entity_poly.type
_entity_poly.pdbx_seq_one_letter_code
_entity_poly.pdbx_strand_id
1 'polypeptide(L)'
;MTEATTLQQHLEKAYMLFGKAQKLTADSAARRILHEINELISAMEEFQLYGLDYDEAEVGTKLCYYEKQLQLIEEKFQVLFNEESS
;
A
#
# COMPACT_ATOMS: atom_id res chain seq x y z
N MET A 1 20.48 1.78 -14.92
CA MET A 1 20.39 2.53 -13.64
C MET A 1 18.95 2.90 -13.27
N THR A 2 17.99 2.85 -14.20
CA THR A 2 16.57 3.21 -13.99
C THR A 2 15.76 2.19 -13.18
N GLU A 3 16.01 0.88 -13.34
CA GLU A 3 15.23 -0.16 -12.65
C GLU A 3 15.45 -0.17 -11.13
N ALA A 4 16.71 -0.02 -10.67
CA ALA A 4 17.03 0.05 -9.24
C ALA A 4 16.37 1.26 -8.56
N THR A 5 16.24 2.38 -9.26
CA THR A 5 15.53 3.56 -8.75
C THR A 5 14.01 3.37 -8.74
N THR A 6 13.43 2.66 -9.71
CA THR A 6 11.99 2.43 -9.72
C THR A 6 11.55 1.43 -8.65
N LEU A 7 12.28 0.33 -8.48
CA LEU A 7 12.01 -0.65 -7.42
C LEU A 7 12.03 0.02 -6.04
N GLN A 8 13.02 0.86 -5.79
CA GLN A 8 13.15 1.56 -4.52
C GLN A 8 12.00 2.56 -4.29
N GLN A 9 11.55 3.27 -5.33
CA GLN A 9 10.36 4.12 -5.26
C GLN A 9 9.08 3.33 -4.97
N HIS A 10 8.92 2.15 -5.56
CA HIS A 10 7.78 1.28 -5.28
C HIS A 10 7.79 0.75 -3.84
N LEU A 11 8.95 0.35 -3.33
CA LEU A 11 9.12 -0.07 -1.93
C LEU A 11 8.78 1.08 -0.97
N GLU A 12 9.34 2.27 -1.18
CA GLU A 12 9.04 3.45 -0.34
C GLU A 12 7.53 3.75 -0.31
N LYS A 13 6.88 3.72 -1.48
CA LYS A 13 5.44 3.91 -1.58
C LYS A 13 4.66 2.80 -0.86
N ALA A 14 5.05 1.54 -1.02
CA ALA A 14 4.40 0.40 -0.36
C ALA A 14 4.49 0.52 1.17
N TYR A 15 5.66 0.85 1.71
CA TYR A 15 5.85 1.07 3.14
C TYR A 15 5.01 2.22 3.69
N MET A 16 4.90 3.33 2.94
CA MET A 16 4.02 4.43 3.32
C MET A 16 2.54 3.98 3.36
N LEU A 17 2.08 3.26 2.33
CA LEU A 17 0.70 2.77 2.26
C LEU A 17 0.40 1.73 3.35
N PHE A 18 1.38 0.87 3.68
CA PHE A 18 1.29 -0.07 4.79
C PHE A 18 1.02 0.67 6.11
N GLY A 19 1.80 1.72 6.41
CA GLY A 19 1.60 2.55 7.60
C GLY A 19 0.24 3.25 7.64
N LYS A 20 -0.29 3.69 6.48
CA LYS A 20 -1.66 4.22 6.40
C LYS A 20 -2.71 3.13 6.68
N ALA A 21 -2.59 1.98 6.04
CA ALA A 21 -3.52 0.85 6.21
C ALA A 21 -3.56 0.35 7.66
N GLN A 22 -2.42 0.32 8.37
CA GLN A 22 -2.35 -0.03 9.79
C GLN A 22 -3.25 0.84 10.67
N LYS A 23 -3.27 2.16 10.42
CA LYS A 23 -4.10 3.12 11.17
C LYS A 23 -5.59 2.93 10.90
N LEU A 24 -5.95 2.38 9.74
CA LEU A 24 -7.32 2.18 9.30
C LEU A 24 -7.83 0.75 9.54
N THR A 25 -7.10 -0.08 10.30
CA THR A 25 -7.41 -1.51 10.51
C THR A 25 -8.77 -1.81 11.16
N ALA A 26 -9.44 -0.81 11.73
CA ALA A 26 -10.84 -0.94 12.10
C ALA A 26 -11.71 -1.37 10.90
N ASP A 27 -11.43 -0.85 9.71
CA ASP A 27 -12.06 -1.24 8.46
C ASP A 27 -11.52 -2.59 7.96
N SER A 28 -12.43 -3.50 7.61
CA SER A 28 -12.09 -4.83 7.08
C SER A 28 -11.36 -4.78 5.72
N ALA A 29 -11.70 -3.82 4.87
CA ALA A 29 -11.03 -3.61 3.59
C ALA A 29 -9.61 -3.08 3.80
N ALA A 30 -9.40 -2.17 4.75
CA ALA A 30 -8.05 -1.70 5.11
C ALA A 30 -7.17 -2.84 5.65
N ARG A 31 -7.73 -3.75 6.46
CA ARG A 31 -7.02 -4.97 6.91
C ARG A 31 -6.60 -5.88 5.76
N ARG A 32 -7.48 -6.06 4.77
CA ARG A 32 -7.15 -6.84 3.57
C ARG A 32 -6.05 -6.17 2.77
N ILE A 33 -6.18 -4.88 2.50
CA ILE A 33 -5.17 -4.09 1.77
C ILE A 33 -3.82 -4.12 2.51
N LEU A 34 -3.83 -4.04 3.84
CA LEU A 34 -2.63 -4.15 4.65
C LEU A 34 -1.88 -5.48 4.40
N HIS A 35 -2.61 -6.59 4.35
CA HIS A 35 -2.03 -7.90 4.06
C HIS A 35 -1.46 -7.96 2.64
N GLU A 36 -2.22 -7.50 1.64
CA GLU A 36 -1.77 -7.52 0.25
C GLU A 36 -0.56 -6.60 0.01
N ILE A 37 -0.49 -5.43 0.66
CA ILE A 37 0.70 -4.56 0.61
C ILE A 37 1.90 -5.26 1.24
N ASN A 38 1.73 -6.00 2.34
CA ASN A 38 2.81 -6.75 2.99
C ASN A 38 3.38 -7.83 2.06
N GLU A 39 2.52 -8.58 1.38
CA GLU A 39 2.94 -9.56 0.38
C GLU A 39 3.68 -8.89 -0.79
N LEU A 40 3.21 -7.73 -1.24
CA LEU A 40 3.85 -6.97 -2.31
C LEU A 40 5.25 -6.47 -1.91
N ILE A 41 5.43 -6.02 -0.67
CA ILE A 41 6.73 -5.65 -0.11
C ILE A 41 7.66 -6.86 -0.12
N SER A 42 7.21 -8.00 0.42
CA SER A 42 8.02 -9.23 0.44
C SER A 42 8.44 -9.66 -0.95
N ALA A 43 7.55 -9.63 -1.94
CA ALA A 43 7.89 -9.96 -3.33
C ALA A 43 8.94 -9.00 -3.93
N MET A 44 8.82 -7.69 -3.67
CA MET A 44 9.80 -6.72 -4.13
C MET A 44 11.18 -6.88 -3.45
N GLU A 45 11.20 -7.21 -2.16
CA GLU A 45 12.43 -7.49 -1.41
C GLU A 45 13.08 -8.79 -1.88
N GLU A 46 12.29 -9.83 -2.16
CA GLU A 46 12.79 -11.08 -2.74
C GLU A 46 13.37 -10.87 -4.13
N PHE A 47 12.78 -10.02 -4.98
CA PHE A 47 13.39 -9.60 -6.23
C PHE A 47 14.73 -8.89 -5.99
N GLN A 48 14.80 -7.96 -5.04
CA GLN A 48 16.02 -7.23 -4.73
C GLN A 48 17.16 -8.15 -4.25
N LEU A 49 16.83 -9.20 -3.49
CA LEU A 49 17.80 -10.11 -2.88
C LEU A 49 18.21 -11.26 -3.80
N TYR A 50 17.25 -11.83 -4.54
CA TYR A 50 17.42 -13.09 -5.27
C TYR A 50 17.22 -12.95 -6.79
N GLY A 51 16.78 -11.80 -7.27
CA GLY A 51 16.51 -11.58 -8.70
C GLY A 51 15.32 -12.38 -9.23
N LEU A 52 14.33 -12.68 -8.39
CA LEU A 52 13.09 -13.38 -8.78
C LEU A 52 12.20 -12.54 -9.72
N ASP A 53 11.15 -13.14 -10.29
CA ASP A 53 10.27 -12.41 -11.21
C ASP A 53 9.61 -11.19 -10.54
N TYR A 54 9.74 -10.04 -11.21
CA TYR A 54 9.21 -8.76 -10.80
C TYR A 54 8.57 -8.07 -12.01
N ASP A 55 7.26 -7.82 -11.93
CA ASP A 55 6.53 -7.00 -12.91
C ASP A 55 6.31 -5.60 -12.34
N GLU A 56 7.15 -4.67 -12.80
CA GLU A 56 7.10 -3.25 -12.40
C GLU A 56 5.73 -2.61 -12.66
N ALA A 57 5.10 -2.93 -13.79
CA ALA A 57 3.83 -2.31 -14.19
C ALA A 57 2.67 -2.82 -13.34
N GLU A 58 2.67 -4.12 -13.02
CA GLU A 58 1.70 -4.72 -12.11
C GLU A 58 1.83 -4.13 -10.70
N VAL A 59 3.06 -4.05 -10.18
CA VAL A 59 3.36 -3.46 -8.86
C VAL A 59 2.89 -2.02 -8.79
N GLY A 60 3.25 -1.18 -9.78
CA GLY A 60 2.83 0.21 -9.84
C GLY A 60 1.30 0.36 -9.89
N THR A 61 0.62 -0.51 -10.65
CA THR A 61 -0.85 -0.53 -10.74
C THR A 61 -1.50 -0.88 -9.40
N LYS A 62 -1.00 -1.91 -8.71
CA LYS A 62 -1.48 -2.31 -7.37
C LYS A 62 -1.28 -1.20 -6.36
N LEU A 63 -0.10 -0.58 -6.31
CA LEU A 63 0.18 0.53 -5.39
C LEU A 63 -0.75 1.73 -5.63
N CYS A 64 -1.02 2.09 -6.88
CA CYS A 64 -1.98 3.15 -7.20
C CYS A 64 -3.42 2.77 -6.78
N TYR A 65 -3.80 1.52 -6.97
CA TYR A 65 -5.10 1.02 -6.54
C TYR A 65 -5.26 1.10 -5.02
N TYR A 66 -4.29 0.57 -4.26
CA TYR A 66 -4.32 0.59 -2.79
C TYR A 66 -4.34 2.01 -2.21
N GLU A 67 -3.57 2.92 -2.79
CA GLU A 67 -3.57 4.33 -2.40
C GLU A 67 -4.98 4.94 -2.49
N LYS A 68 -5.68 4.73 -3.61
CA LYS A 68 -7.05 5.22 -3.80
C LYS A 68 -8.03 4.59 -2.82
N GLN A 69 -7.93 3.27 -2.60
CA GLN A 69 -8.82 2.58 -1.67
C GLN A 69 -8.63 3.06 -0.23
N LEU A 70 -7.37 3.18 0.22
CA LEU A 70 -7.07 3.66 1.56
C LEU A 70 -7.54 5.11 1.76
N GLN A 71 -7.39 5.97 0.75
CA GLN A 71 -7.90 7.33 0.82
C GLN A 71 -9.43 7.37 0.97
N LEU A 72 -10.17 6.55 0.21
CA LEU A 72 -11.63 6.47 0.35
C LEU A 72 -12.08 5.97 1.74
N ILE A 73 -11.31 5.07 2.34
CA ILE A 73 -11.56 4.57 3.70
C ILE A 73 -11.26 5.67 4.73
N GLU A 74 -10.14 6.37 4.57
CA GLU A 74 -9.74 7.49 5.43
C GLU A 74 -10.80 8.61 5.43
N GLU A 75 -11.29 9.00 4.25
CA GLU A 75 -12.35 10.01 4.10
C GLU A 75 -13.64 9.58 4.81
N LYS A 76 -14.06 8.32 4.69
CA LYS A 76 -15.22 7.78 5.41
C LYS A 76 -15.03 7.80 6.92
N PHE A 77 -13.84 7.41 7.39
CA PHE A 77 -13.52 7.39 8.82
C PHE A 77 -13.53 8.80 9.42
N GLN A 78 -13.01 9.79 8.69
CA GLN A 78 -12.98 11.18 9.13
C GLN A 78 -14.37 11.83 9.20
N VAL A 79 -15.27 11.50 8.26
CA VAL A 79 -16.67 11.97 8.29
C VAL A 79 -17.38 11.45 9.54
N LEU A 80 -17.28 10.15 9.83
CA LEU A 80 -17.93 9.55 11.01
C LEU A 80 -17.47 10.19 12.33
N PHE A 81 -16.18 10.47 12.46
CA PHE A 81 -15.63 11.08 13.68
C PHE A 81 -16.08 12.53 13.88
N ASN A 82 -16.27 13.28 12.79
CA ASN A 82 -16.74 14.67 12.85
C ASN A 82 -18.25 14.77 13.13
N GLU A 83 -19.05 13.80 12.69
CA GLU A 83 -20.50 13.77 12.98
C GLU A 83 -20.81 13.40 14.44
N GLU A 84 -19.98 12.59 15.11
CA GLU A 84 -20.16 12.27 16.54
C GLU A 84 -19.72 13.39 17.50
N SER A 85 -19.00 14.39 17.00
CA SER A 85 -18.46 15.51 17.80
C SER A 85 -19.27 16.80 17.67
N SER A 86 -20.40 16.79 16.96
CA SER A 86 -21.21 17.98 16.62
C SER A 86 -22.60 17.94 17.24
#